data_AF-A0A4R3SX27-F1
#
_entry.id   AF-A0A4R3SX27-F1
#
_cell.length_a   1.000
_cell.length_b   1.000
_cell.length_c   1.000
_cell.angle_alpha   90.00
_cell.angle_beta   90.00
_cell.angle_gamma   90.00
#
_symmetry.space_group_name_H-M   'P 1'
#
loop_
_entity.id
_entity.type
_entity.pdbx_description
1 polymer ?
#
loop_
_entity_poly.entity_id
_entity_poly.type
_entity_poly.pdbx_seq_one_letter_code
_entity_poly.pdbx_strand_id
1 'polypeptide(L)'
;MYAYRLENVTIPTMIIAGTGKFDSETVTPLYKMEDMFEQLNTDVVMARLSNNVDHGAVLYEANGYVIAWLDYYLKGIETNGTAFFGNEAEIKNNTRYQDFTSQKVK
;
A
#
# COMPACT_ATOMS: atom_id res chain seq x y z
N MET A 1 -7.65 17.25 21.82
CA MET A 1 -6.70 16.54 20.94
C MET A 1 -7.53 15.92 19.83
N TYR A 2 -7.44 16.43 18.60
CA TYR A 2 -8.16 15.81 17.47
C TYR A 2 -7.40 14.55 17.08
N ALA A 3 -7.93 13.38 17.45
CA ALA A 3 -7.40 12.12 16.93
C ALA A 3 -7.73 12.04 15.44
N TYR A 4 -6.72 11.74 14.61
CA TYR A 4 -6.93 11.42 13.21
C TYR A 4 -7.71 10.11 13.12
N ARG A 5 -8.84 10.12 12.39
CA ARG A 5 -9.79 9.00 12.29
C ARG A 5 -9.75 8.43 10.88
N LEU A 6 -9.12 7.27 10.73
CA LEU A 6 -8.94 6.59 9.44
C LEU A 6 -10.27 6.15 8.82
N GLU A 7 -11.25 5.85 9.66
CA GLU A 7 -12.60 5.47 9.21
C GLU A 7 -13.34 6.58 8.45
N ASN A 8 -12.87 7.83 8.56
CA ASN A 8 -13.42 8.99 7.85
C ASN A 8 -12.71 9.25 6.51
N VAL A 9 -11.63 8.53 6.19
CA VAL A 9 -10.94 8.64 4.90
C VAL A 9 -11.79 7.95 3.84
N THR A 10 -12.25 8.71 2.85
CA THR A 10 -13.11 8.23 1.77
C THR A 10 -12.39 8.06 0.43
N ILE A 11 -11.14 8.53 0.33
CA ILE A 11 -10.35 8.46 -0.89
C ILE A 11 -9.55 7.14 -0.98
N PRO A 12 -9.36 6.60 -2.19
CA PRO A 12 -8.52 5.43 -2.39
C PRO A 12 -7.12 5.64 -1.82
N THR A 13 -6.65 4.69 -1.01
CA THR A 13 -5.43 4.82 -0.22
C THR A 13 -4.42 3.72 -0.54
N MET A 14 -3.17 4.10 -0.75
CA MET A 14 -2.04 3.17 -0.92
C MET A 14 -1.10 3.32 0.28
N ILE A 15 -0.80 2.20 0.94
CA ILE A 15 0.10 2.12 2.09
C ILE A 15 1.34 1.32 1.66
N ILE A 16 2.51 1.96 1.64
CA ILE A 16 3.79 1.32 1.31
C ILE A 16 4.81 1.62 2.41
N ALA A 17 5.49 0.58 2.87
CA ALA A 17 6.61 0.69 3.81
C ALA A 17 7.78 -0.20 3.38
N GLY A 18 8.91 -0.07 4.06
CA GLY A 18 10.09 -0.91 3.89
C GLY A 18 10.17 -2.05 4.93
N THR A 19 11.00 -3.03 4.63
CA THR A 19 11.32 -4.15 5.54
C THR A 19 12.65 -3.95 6.29
N GLY A 20 13.29 -2.80 6.09
CA GLY A 20 14.48 -2.39 6.81
C GLY A 20 14.22 -2.36 8.31
N LYS A 21 15.22 -2.75 9.11
CA LYS A 21 15.09 -2.88 10.57
C LYS A 21 14.51 -1.62 11.23
N PHE A 22 15.01 -0.44 10.86
CA PHE A 22 14.53 0.80 11.46
C PHE A 22 13.06 1.08 11.10
N ASP A 23 12.67 0.91 9.84
CA ASP A 23 11.27 1.05 9.44
C ASP A 23 10.37 0.01 10.13
N SER A 24 10.74 -1.27 10.09
CA SER A 24 9.90 -2.36 10.62
C SER A 24 9.80 -2.42 12.14
N GLU A 25 10.79 -1.91 12.89
CA GLU A 25 10.78 -1.94 14.36
C GLU A 25 10.39 -0.60 15.00
N THR A 26 10.67 0.52 14.33
CA THR A 26 10.55 1.85 14.94
C THR A 26 9.47 2.71 14.27
N VAL A 27 9.51 2.82 12.94
CA VAL A 27 8.70 3.82 12.23
C VAL A 27 7.34 3.24 11.82
N THR A 28 7.34 2.18 11.02
CA THR A 28 6.16 1.56 10.42
C THR A 28 6.15 0.03 10.59
N PRO A 29 5.96 -0.48 11.82
CA PRO A 29 5.77 -1.92 12.02
C PRO A 29 4.55 -2.47 11.28
N LEU A 30 4.63 -3.74 10.84
CA LEU A 30 3.57 -4.39 10.06
C LEU A 30 2.19 -4.29 10.73
N TYR A 31 2.10 -4.56 12.04
CA TYR A 31 0.82 -4.52 12.76
C TYR A 31 0.13 -3.16 12.70
N LYS A 32 0.89 -2.05 12.59
CA LYS A 32 0.30 -0.72 12.44
C LYS A 32 -0.27 -0.53 11.04
N MET A 33 0.38 -1.08 10.02
CA MET A 33 -0.15 -1.03 8.66
C MET A 33 -1.41 -1.89 8.55
N GLU A 34 -1.45 -3.06 9.19
CA GLU A 34 -2.62 -3.93 9.28
C GLU A 34 -3.78 -3.21 10.00
N ASP A 35 -3.53 -2.58 11.15
CA ASP A 35 -4.52 -1.76 11.87
C ASP A 35 -5.05 -0.60 11.01
N MET A 36 -4.17 0.07 10.24
CA MET A 36 -4.60 1.10 9.30
C MET A 36 -5.49 0.54 8.19
N PHE A 37 -5.11 -0.61 7.62
CA PHE A 37 -5.85 -1.28 6.55
C PHE A 37 -7.26 -1.66 7.02
N GLU A 38 -7.39 -2.21 8.23
CA GLU A 38 -8.68 -2.62 8.81
C GLU A 38 -9.62 -1.44 9.10
N GLN A 39 -9.08 -0.27 9.41
CA GLN A 39 -9.88 0.93 9.71
C GLN A 39 -10.36 1.68 8.45
N LEU A 40 -9.73 1.47 7.29
CA LEU A 40 -10.03 2.19 6.06
C LEU A 40 -11.25 1.60 5.33
N ASN A 41 -12.30 2.41 5.17
CA ASN A 41 -13.54 2.04 4.47
C ASN A 41 -13.55 2.50 3.01
N THR A 42 -12.46 2.29 2.29
CA THR A 42 -12.27 2.71 0.90
C THR A 42 -11.44 1.66 0.16
N ASP A 43 -11.20 1.89 -1.12
CA ASP A 43 -10.24 1.08 -1.86
C ASP A 43 -8.85 1.27 -1.25
N VAL A 44 -8.25 0.17 -0.80
CA VAL A 44 -6.96 0.20 -0.12
C VAL A 44 -6.04 -0.90 -0.61
N VAL A 45 -4.77 -0.56 -0.77
CA VAL A 45 -3.68 -1.50 -1.02
C VAL A 45 -2.59 -1.29 0.01
N MET A 46 -2.05 -2.39 0.51
CA MET A 46 -0.91 -2.41 1.43
C MET A 46 0.16 -3.35 0.89
N ALA A 47 1.41 -2.93 0.91
CA ALA A 47 2.57 -3.79 0.64
C ALA A 47 3.82 -3.26 1.34
N ARG A 48 4.79 -4.14 1.57
CA ARG A 48 6.14 -3.74 2.03
C ARG A 48 7.20 -4.08 1.00
N LEU A 49 8.17 -3.20 0.80
CA LEU A 49 9.36 -3.44 -0.01
C LEU A 49 10.27 -4.45 0.69
N SER A 50 10.51 -5.58 0.04
CA SER A 50 11.39 -6.68 0.49
C SER A 50 12.86 -6.26 0.54
N ASN A 51 13.75 -7.17 0.92
CA ASN A 51 15.22 -6.99 0.88
C ASN A 51 15.77 -5.88 1.80
N ASN A 52 15.15 -5.67 2.97
CA ASN A 52 15.67 -4.76 4.00
C ASN A 52 15.76 -3.29 3.52
N VAL A 53 14.87 -2.88 2.62
CA VAL A 53 14.72 -1.47 2.21
C VAL A 53 14.27 -0.66 3.42
N ASP A 54 15.06 0.32 3.83
CA ASP A 54 14.78 1.14 5.02
C ASP A 54 13.92 2.36 4.69
N HIS A 55 13.37 3.01 5.72
CA HIS A 55 12.32 4.03 5.61
C HIS A 55 12.63 5.14 4.59
N GLY A 56 13.86 5.67 4.61
CA GLY A 56 14.27 6.75 3.72
C GLY A 56 14.40 6.34 2.23
N ALA A 57 14.53 5.05 1.94
CA ALA A 57 14.67 4.53 0.58
C ALA A 57 13.33 4.24 -0.10
N VAL A 58 12.26 4.03 0.67
CA VAL A 58 10.91 3.71 0.15
C VAL A 58 10.45 4.73 -0.89
N LEU A 59 10.70 6.03 -0.65
CA LEU A 59 10.33 7.13 -1.53
C LEU A 59 10.89 6.98 -2.96
N TYR A 60 12.05 6.36 -3.11
CA TYR A 60 12.74 6.26 -4.40
C TYR A 60 12.51 4.92 -5.11
N GLU A 61 11.99 3.91 -4.40
CA GLU A 61 11.90 2.53 -4.88
C GLU A 61 10.48 2.14 -5.32
N ALA A 62 9.44 2.78 -4.79
CA ALA A 62 8.03 2.42 -5.02
C ALA A 62 7.43 2.85 -6.38
N ASN A 63 8.24 3.22 -7.36
CA ASN A 63 7.80 4.08 -8.47
C ASN A 63 6.72 3.47 -9.39
N GLY A 64 6.82 2.18 -9.75
CA GLY A 64 5.92 1.57 -10.74
C GLY A 64 4.47 1.47 -10.25
N TYR A 65 4.28 0.94 -9.04
CA TYR A 65 2.95 0.77 -8.46
C TYR A 65 2.32 2.09 -8.03
N VAL A 66 3.11 3.06 -7.55
CA VAL A 66 2.57 4.40 -7.25
C VAL A 66 2.00 5.05 -8.51
N ILE A 67 2.71 4.98 -9.64
CA ILE A 67 2.20 5.49 -10.92
C ILE A 67 0.95 4.74 -11.35
N ALA A 68 0.95 3.40 -11.29
CA ALA A 68 -0.21 2.60 -11.68
C ALA A 68 -1.47 2.92 -10.85
N TRP A 69 -1.31 3.15 -9.54
CA TRP A 69 -2.39 3.57 -8.64
C TRP A 69 -2.95 4.94 -8.99
N LEU A 70 -2.07 5.92 -9.20
CA LEU A 70 -2.47 7.27 -9.61
C LEU A 70 -3.13 7.27 -10.98
N ASP A 71 -2.61 6.52 -11.95
CA ASP A 71 -3.21 6.37 -13.27
C ASP A 71 -4.60 5.72 -13.21
N TYR A 72 -4.78 4.71 -12.35
CA TYR A 72 -6.07 4.05 -12.14
C TYR A 72 -7.14 5.05 -11.67
N TYR A 73 -6.88 5.79 -10.58
CA TYR A 73 -7.89 6.69 -9.99
C TYR A 73 -7.96 8.09 -10.60
N LEU A 74 -6.85 8.65 -11.07
CA LEU A 74 -6.80 10.04 -11.57
C LEU A 74 -6.97 10.14 -13.08
N LYS A 75 -6.65 9.08 -13.82
CA LYS A 75 -6.78 9.05 -15.29
C LYS A 75 -7.81 8.05 -15.79
N GLY A 76 -8.40 7.22 -14.92
CA GLY A 76 -9.39 6.21 -15.30
C GLY A 76 -8.79 5.07 -16.16
N ILE A 77 -7.49 4.78 -16.01
CA ILE A 77 -6.85 3.69 -16.75
C ILE A 77 -7.17 2.37 -16.04
N GLU A 78 -8.35 1.80 -16.32
CA GLU A 78 -8.89 0.64 -15.60
C GLU A 78 -7.97 -0.60 -15.62
N THR A 79 -7.19 -0.78 -16.69
CA THR A 79 -6.23 -1.90 -16.81
C THR A 79 -5.20 -1.91 -15.70
N ASN A 80 -4.83 -0.75 -15.15
CA ASN A 80 -3.87 -0.66 -14.04
C ASN A 80 -4.44 -1.21 -12.72
N GLY A 81 -5.77 -1.33 -12.60
CA GLY A 81 -6.40 -1.97 -11.45
C GLY A 81 -6.04 -3.45 -11.31
N THR A 82 -5.63 -4.11 -12.40
CA THR A 82 -5.17 -5.52 -12.38
C THR A 82 -3.84 -5.71 -11.65
N ALA A 83 -3.07 -4.63 -11.44
CA ALA A 83 -1.89 -4.68 -10.59
C ALA A 83 -2.23 -4.93 -9.11
N PHE A 84 -3.44 -4.54 -8.68
CA PHE A 84 -3.80 -4.44 -7.26
C PHE A 84 -5.00 -5.30 -6.86
N PHE A 85 -5.94 -5.53 -7.75
CA PHE A 85 -7.23 -6.12 -7.40
C PHE A 85 -7.47 -7.46 -8.10
N GLY A 86 -8.19 -8.33 -7.41
CA GLY A 86 -8.52 -9.68 -7.88
C GLY A 86 -7.56 -10.76 -7.37
N ASN A 87 -7.91 -12.02 -7.67
CA ASN A 87 -7.14 -13.17 -7.21
C ASN A 87 -5.74 -13.19 -7.84
N GLU A 88 -5.63 -12.76 -9.10
CA GLU A 88 -4.41 -12.74 -9.90
C GLU A 88 -3.73 -11.36 -9.94
N ALA A 89 -3.91 -10.53 -8.90
CA ALA A 89 -3.28 -9.20 -8.84
C ALA A 89 -1.76 -9.31 -9.06
N GLU A 90 -1.23 -8.58 -10.05
CA GLU A 90 0.14 -8.77 -10.54
C GLU A 90 1.20 -8.63 -9.43
N ILE A 91 1.02 -7.68 -8.50
CA ILE A 91 1.96 -7.43 -7.39
C ILE A 91 2.22 -8.67 -6.52
N LYS A 92 1.28 -9.63 -6.45
CA LYS A 92 1.48 -10.89 -5.71
C LYS A 92 2.65 -11.71 -6.25
N ASN A 93 3.02 -11.52 -7.52
CA ASN A 93 4.11 -12.23 -8.19
C ASN A 93 5.42 -11.44 -8.17
N ASN A 94 5.42 -10.20 -7.69
CA ASN A 94 6.60 -9.35 -7.65
C ASN A 94 7.37 -9.55 -6.35
N THR A 95 8.48 -10.30 -6.41
CA THR A 95 9.31 -10.64 -5.25
C THR A 95 9.99 -9.45 -4.55
N ARG A 96 9.97 -8.25 -5.16
CA ARG A 96 10.40 -7.01 -4.51
C ARG A 96 9.42 -6.51 -3.46
N TYR A 97 8.22 -7.08 -3.40
CA TYR A 97 7.19 -6.76 -2.42
C TYR A 97 6.81 -8.00 -1.61
N GLN A 98 6.34 -7.76 -0.40
CA GLN A 98 5.83 -8.77 0.52
C GLN A 98 4.69 -8.20 1.35
N ASP A 99 4.01 -9.07 2.11
CA ASP A 99 2.88 -8.72 2.98
C ASP A 99 1.78 -7.94 2.24
N PHE A 100 1.56 -8.31 0.98
CA PHE A 100 0.58 -7.65 0.14
C PHE A 100 -0.84 -8.03 0.53
N THR A 101 -1.70 -7.02 0.68
CA THR A 101 -3.15 -7.18 0.77
C THR A 101 -3.84 -6.03 0.07
N SER A 102 -5.06 -6.27 -0.42
CA SER A 102 -5.89 -5.24 -1.03
C SER A 102 -7.37 -5.46 -0.76
N GLN A 103 -8.09 -4.36 -0.71
CA GLN A 103 -9.55 -4.32 -0.61
C GLN A 103 -10.08 -3.37 -1.68
N LYS A 104 -11.06 -3.85 -2.43
CA LYS A 104 -11.87 -3.02 -3.34
C LYS A 104 -13.28 -2.93 -2.79
N VAL A 105 -13.72 -1.73 -2.43
CA VAL A 105 -15.08 -1.47 -1.97
C VAL A 105 -15.98 -1.36 -3.21
N LYS A 106 -17.15 -2.00 -3.16
CA LYS A 106 -18.12 -2.02 -4.25
C LYS A 106 -18.99 -0.77 -4.27
#